data_AF-A0A836WEK0-F1
#
_entry.id   AF-A0A836WEK0-F1
#
_cell.length_a   1.000
_cell.length_b   1.000
_cell.length_c   1.000
_cell.angle_alpha   90.00
_cell.angle_beta   90.00
_cell.angle_gamma   90.00
#
_symmetry.space_group_name_H-M   'P 1'
#
loop_
_entity.id
_entity.type
_entity.pdbx_description
1 polymer ?
#
loop_
_entity_poly.entity_id
_entity_poly.type
_entity_poly.pdbx_seq_one_letter_code
_entity_poly.pdbx_strand_id
1 'polypeptide(L)'
;MTQLDFPGLLKTLDEENAPTDQIALIKTAAANNTFTCDQVIQLFEKLFFAKDQLRVLEMLRSRIDDRGNNFKIVEAFRFATDQKKARLVLRQPEDVEATLAALSKKEIKMPALMKLVVFLDLLDALSCQKYPKEQFYIVELAAYRNSFTSEQVMLIIEKFKFPRHQLKALKILRYRITDIENQFLILTALNYSSDKKKATQLLTIQDTLSPITPIPTPTL
;
A
#
# COMPACT_ATOMS: atom_id res chain seq x y z
N MET A 1 -15.28 12.97 5.62
CA MET A 1 -15.99 12.97 6.90
C MET A 1 -14.99 13.23 8.00
N THR A 2 -15.27 14.22 8.85
CA THR A 2 -14.36 14.54 9.94
C THR A 2 -14.35 13.42 10.98
N GLN A 3 -13.29 13.39 11.79
CA GLN A 3 -13.22 12.49 12.95
C GLN A 3 -14.33 12.77 13.98
N LEU A 4 -14.92 13.97 13.97
CA LEU A 4 -16.01 14.34 14.88
C LEU A 4 -17.36 13.80 14.41
N ASP A 5 -17.60 13.79 13.09
CA ASP A 5 -18.88 13.38 12.51
C ASP A 5 -18.99 11.87 12.28
N PHE A 6 -17.85 11.21 12.05
CA PHE A 6 -17.80 9.77 11.73
C PHE A 6 -18.40 8.87 12.84
N PRO A 7 -18.12 9.10 14.14
CA PRO A 7 -18.73 8.32 15.22
C PRO A 7 -20.26 8.43 15.25
N GLY A 8 -20.82 9.59 14.87
CA GLY A 8 -22.27 9.78 14.76
C GLY A 8 -22.87 8.86 13.71
N LEU A 9 -22.24 8.73 12.53
CA LEU A 9 -22.67 7.78 11.51
C LEU A 9 -22.61 6.34 12.03
N LEU A 10 -21.53 5.93 12.69
CA LEU A 10 -21.41 4.56 13.22
C LEU A 10 -22.53 4.23 14.19
N LYS A 11 -22.89 5.17 15.08
CA LYS A 11 -24.00 4.98 16.02
C LYS A 11 -25.33 4.79 15.29
N THR A 12 -25.61 5.59 14.27
CA THR A 12 -26.84 5.44 13.47
C THR A 12 -26.86 4.11 12.71
N LEU A 13 -25.71 3.62 12.25
CA LEU A 13 -25.61 2.29 11.64
C LEU A 13 -25.81 1.15 12.63
N ASP A 14 -25.46 1.34 13.91
CA ASP A 14 -25.72 0.36 14.98
C ASP A 14 -27.19 0.31 15.39
N GLU A 15 -27.90 1.44 15.30
CA GLU A 15 -29.35 1.52 15.55
C GLU A 15 -30.16 0.86 14.41
N GLU A 16 -29.61 0.85 13.20
CA GLU A 16 -30.22 0.22 12.02
C GLU A 16 -29.77 -1.23 11.86
N ASN A 17 -30.72 -2.17 11.85
CA ASN A 17 -30.42 -3.61 11.79
C ASN A 17 -30.54 -4.19 10.38
N ALA A 18 -31.15 -3.45 9.44
CA ALA A 18 -31.33 -3.91 8.07
C ALA A 18 -30.11 -3.52 7.18
N PRO A 19 -29.43 -4.49 6.54
CA PRO A 19 -28.27 -4.19 5.68
C PRO A 19 -28.58 -3.23 4.53
N THR A 20 -29.79 -3.29 3.98
CA THR A 20 -30.23 -2.40 2.90
C THR A 20 -30.25 -0.93 3.34
N ASP A 21 -30.73 -0.68 4.56
CA ASP A 21 -30.87 0.66 5.13
C ASP A 21 -29.53 1.20 5.61
N GLN A 22 -28.69 0.34 6.20
CA GLN A 22 -27.28 0.66 6.49
C GLN A 22 -26.52 1.11 5.23
N ILE A 23 -26.68 0.38 4.12
CA ILE A 23 -26.03 0.74 2.84
C ILE A 23 -26.59 2.07 2.30
N ALA A 24 -27.89 2.33 2.44
CA ALA A 24 -28.50 3.59 2.01
C ALA A 24 -28.00 4.79 2.82
N LEU A 25 -27.82 4.61 4.14
CA LEU A 25 -27.20 5.60 5.02
C LEU A 25 -25.76 5.91 4.62
N ILE A 26 -24.95 4.86 4.39
CA ILE A 26 -23.56 5.01 3.93
C ILE A 26 -23.52 5.75 2.58
N LYS A 27 -24.42 5.41 1.65
CA LYS A 27 -24.54 6.09 0.34
C LYS A 27 -24.78 7.59 0.52
N THR A 28 -25.70 7.93 1.42
CA THR A 28 -26.08 9.32 1.70
C THR A 28 -24.91 10.08 2.31
N ALA A 29 -24.24 9.49 3.30
CA ALA A 29 -23.05 10.06 3.90
C ALA A 29 -21.94 10.30 2.85
N ALA A 30 -21.74 9.35 1.93
CA ALA A 30 -20.72 9.41 0.89
C ALA A 30 -20.96 10.43 -0.23
N ALA A 31 -22.17 11.01 -0.31
CA ALA A 31 -22.47 12.04 -1.30
C ALA A 31 -21.57 13.28 -1.11
N ASN A 32 -21.34 13.67 0.15
CA ASN A 32 -20.63 14.90 0.52
C ASN A 32 -19.34 14.66 1.30
N ASN A 33 -18.97 13.39 1.52
CA ASN A 33 -17.83 13.02 2.34
C ASN A 33 -16.85 12.11 1.61
N THR A 34 -15.56 12.29 1.93
CA THR A 34 -14.52 11.30 1.72
C THR A 34 -14.28 10.47 2.99
N PHE A 35 -13.66 9.30 2.85
CA PHE A 35 -13.37 8.39 3.95
C PHE A 35 -11.91 7.96 3.90
N THR A 36 -11.32 7.70 5.06
CA THR A 36 -10.04 6.98 5.14
C THR A 36 -10.27 5.48 4.99
N CYS A 37 -9.22 4.72 4.68
CA CYS A 37 -9.29 3.26 4.60
C CYS A 37 -9.74 2.67 5.95
N ASP A 38 -9.26 3.21 7.06
CA ASP A 38 -9.65 2.77 8.41
C ASP A 38 -11.13 3.07 8.71
N GLN A 39 -11.66 4.19 8.22
CA GLN A 39 -13.10 4.48 8.30
C GLN A 39 -13.91 3.50 7.45
N VAL A 40 -13.44 3.13 6.25
CA VAL A 40 -14.11 2.10 5.42
C VAL A 40 -14.12 0.75 6.14
N ILE A 41 -13.05 0.37 6.82
CA ILE A 41 -12.98 -0.88 7.59
C ILE A 41 -13.97 -0.86 8.76
N GLN A 42 -14.06 0.25 9.49
CA GLN A 42 -15.07 0.40 10.56
C GLN A 42 -16.51 0.31 10.02
N LEU A 43 -16.77 0.80 8.80
CA LEU A 43 -18.06 0.57 8.15
C LEU A 43 -18.29 -0.90 7.80
N PHE A 44 -17.25 -1.65 7.40
CA PHE A 44 -17.36 -3.08 7.12
C PHE A 44 -17.68 -3.90 8.36
N GLU A 45 -17.19 -3.50 9.54
CA GLU A 45 -17.50 -4.16 10.81
C GLU A 45 -18.98 -4.07 11.18
N LYS A 46 -19.69 -3.06 10.65
CA LYS A 46 -21.16 -2.94 10.80
C LYS A 46 -21.94 -3.84 9.85
N LEU A 47 -21.27 -4.40 8.84
CA LEU A 47 -21.88 -5.25 7.81
C LEU A 47 -21.51 -6.71 8.04
N PHE A 48 -22.52 -7.57 8.16
CA PHE A 48 -22.31 -8.99 8.44
C PHE A 48 -21.76 -9.79 7.26
N PHE A 49 -22.08 -9.41 6.02
CA PHE A 49 -21.75 -10.20 4.83
C PHE A 49 -20.73 -9.51 3.92
N ALA A 50 -19.76 -10.27 3.42
CA ALA A 50 -18.74 -9.79 2.49
C ALA A 50 -19.33 -9.21 1.19
N LYS A 51 -20.49 -9.71 0.74
CA LYS A 51 -21.20 -9.15 -0.42
C LYS A 51 -21.60 -7.69 -0.20
N ASP A 52 -22.06 -7.35 1.01
CA ASP A 52 -22.49 -5.99 1.35
C ASP A 52 -21.28 -5.08 1.54
N GLN A 53 -20.22 -5.59 2.16
CA GLN A 53 -18.93 -4.91 2.26
C GLN A 53 -18.36 -4.56 0.87
N LEU A 54 -18.40 -5.51 -0.08
CA LEU A 54 -17.97 -5.26 -1.47
C LEU A 54 -18.84 -4.21 -2.17
N ARG A 55 -20.16 -4.23 -1.96
CA ARG A 55 -21.07 -3.22 -2.52
C ARG A 55 -20.79 -1.82 -1.97
N VAL A 56 -20.53 -1.72 -0.66
CA VAL A 56 -20.10 -0.47 -0.03
C VAL A 56 -18.74 -0.03 -0.59
N LEU A 57 -17.79 -0.96 -0.77
CA LEU A 57 -16.49 -0.66 -1.36
C LEU A 57 -16.60 -0.09 -2.78
N GLU A 58 -17.47 -0.66 -3.62
CA GLU A 58 -17.72 -0.18 -4.98
C GLU A 58 -18.21 1.27 -4.99
N MET A 59 -19.08 1.63 -4.04
CA MET A 59 -19.60 2.98 -3.87
C MET A 59 -18.52 3.94 -3.34
N LEU A 60 -17.74 3.51 -2.36
CA LEU A 60 -16.77 4.35 -1.67
C LEU A 60 -15.43 4.46 -2.41
N ARG A 61 -15.12 3.60 -3.39
CA ARG A 61 -13.79 3.53 -4.03
C ARG A 61 -13.24 4.88 -4.51
N SER A 62 -14.09 5.77 -5.01
CA SER A 62 -13.69 7.08 -5.54
C SER A 62 -13.61 8.15 -4.44
N ARG A 63 -14.21 7.87 -3.28
CA ARG A 63 -14.28 8.72 -2.08
C ARG A 63 -13.25 8.36 -1.02
N ILE A 64 -12.39 7.37 -1.26
CA ILE A 64 -11.26 7.07 -0.37
C ILE A 64 -10.18 8.15 -0.56
N ASP A 65 -9.82 8.81 0.53
CA ASP A 65 -8.85 9.92 0.58
C ASP A 65 -7.40 9.41 0.61
N ASP A 66 -7.13 8.41 1.43
CA ASP A 66 -5.81 7.81 1.67
C ASP A 66 -5.60 6.55 0.81
N ARG A 67 -5.77 6.67 -0.51
CA ARG A 67 -5.73 5.52 -1.46
C ARG A 67 -4.44 4.68 -1.45
N GLY A 68 -3.38 5.21 -0.83
CA GLY A 68 -2.14 4.49 -0.52
C GLY A 68 -2.34 3.32 0.45
N ASN A 69 -3.44 3.33 1.21
CA ASN A 69 -3.75 2.41 2.31
C ASN A 69 -4.78 1.35 1.94
N ASN A 70 -5.12 1.28 0.66
CA ASN A 70 -6.09 0.32 0.14
C ASN A 70 -5.77 -1.14 0.50
N PHE A 71 -4.52 -1.46 0.82
CA PHE A 71 -4.14 -2.79 1.32
C PHE A 71 -4.89 -3.17 2.60
N LYS A 72 -5.09 -2.22 3.53
CA LYS A 72 -5.82 -2.46 4.78
C LYS A 72 -7.26 -2.92 4.50
N ILE A 73 -7.93 -2.28 3.54
CA ILE A 73 -9.29 -2.64 3.13
C ILE A 73 -9.34 -4.07 2.57
N VAL A 74 -8.34 -4.45 1.77
CA VAL A 74 -8.29 -5.82 1.23
C VAL A 74 -8.07 -6.83 2.35
N GLU A 75 -7.16 -6.57 3.29
CA GLU A 75 -6.88 -7.48 4.40
C GLU A 75 -8.05 -7.63 5.38
N ALA A 76 -8.95 -6.65 5.45
CA ALA A 76 -10.18 -6.75 6.25
C ALA A 76 -11.13 -7.87 5.78
N PHE A 77 -11.01 -8.34 4.53
CA PHE A 77 -11.79 -9.47 4.05
C PHE A 77 -11.20 -10.80 4.53
N ARG A 78 -12.03 -11.61 5.19
CA ARG A 78 -11.66 -12.93 5.73
C ARG A 78 -11.24 -13.95 4.66
N PHE A 79 -11.91 -13.97 3.51
CA PHE A 79 -11.73 -14.99 2.49
C PHE A 79 -10.93 -14.48 1.30
N ALA A 80 -9.97 -15.28 0.81
CA ALA A 80 -9.13 -14.95 -0.33
C ALA A 80 -9.94 -14.63 -1.60
N THR A 81 -11.10 -15.26 -1.78
CA THR A 81 -12.02 -14.98 -2.90
C THR A 81 -12.56 -13.56 -2.87
N ASP A 82 -12.88 -13.04 -1.68
CA ASP A 82 -13.43 -11.70 -1.52
C ASP A 82 -12.32 -10.65 -1.50
N GLN A 83 -11.14 -10.99 -0.97
CA GLN A 83 -9.92 -10.19 -1.18
C GLN A 83 -9.64 -9.98 -2.67
N LYS A 84 -9.76 -11.03 -3.49
CA LYS A 84 -9.59 -10.92 -4.95
C LYS A 84 -10.61 -9.97 -5.59
N LYS A 85 -11.88 -10.03 -5.18
CA LYS A 85 -12.92 -9.10 -5.67
C LYS A 85 -12.63 -7.66 -5.23
N ALA A 86 -12.25 -7.46 -3.98
CA ALA A 86 -11.90 -6.14 -3.44
C ALA A 86 -10.75 -5.50 -4.23
N ARG A 87 -9.72 -6.27 -4.60
CA ARG A 87 -8.62 -5.80 -5.47
C ARG A 87 -9.13 -5.27 -6.81
N LEU A 88 -10.06 -6.01 -7.46
CA LEU A 88 -10.65 -5.60 -8.74
C LEU A 88 -11.43 -4.28 -8.58
N VAL A 89 -12.25 -4.17 -7.53
CA VAL A 89 -13.00 -2.95 -7.22
C VAL A 89 -12.07 -1.76 -7.01
N LEU A 90 -10.98 -1.97 -6.28
CA LEU A 90 -9.95 -0.97 -5.98
C LEU A 90 -8.97 -0.73 -7.13
N ARG A 91 -9.13 -1.42 -8.27
CA ARG A 91 -8.24 -1.35 -9.44
C ARG A 91 -6.78 -1.61 -9.09
N GLN A 92 -6.54 -2.67 -8.33
CA GLN A 92 -5.20 -3.17 -8.03
C GLN A 92 -4.85 -4.31 -9.00
N PRO A 93 -3.59 -4.39 -9.47
CA PRO A 93 -3.16 -5.46 -10.37
C PRO A 93 -3.10 -6.81 -9.62
N GLU A 94 -3.32 -7.91 -10.36
CA GLU A 94 -3.24 -9.27 -9.79
C GLU A 94 -1.77 -9.70 -9.53
N ASP A 95 -0.86 -9.29 -10.42
CA ASP A 95 0.59 -9.43 -10.26
C ASP A 95 1.22 -8.04 -10.15
N VAL A 96 1.50 -7.64 -8.91
CA VAL A 96 2.01 -6.30 -8.62
C VAL A 96 3.49 -6.18 -8.96
N GLU A 97 4.32 -7.22 -8.72
CA GLU A 97 5.76 -7.19 -9.03
C GLU A 97 5.98 -6.98 -10.54
N ALA A 98 5.32 -7.78 -11.39
CA ALA A 98 5.43 -7.64 -12.84
C ALA A 98 4.88 -6.28 -13.32
N THR A 99 3.79 -5.81 -12.72
CA THR A 99 3.23 -4.49 -13.03
C THR A 99 4.22 -3.39 -12.68
N LEU A 100 4.82 -3.40 -11.49
CA LEU A 100 5.81 -2.41 -11.06
C LEU A 100 7.03 -2.38 -11.98
N ALA A 101 7.55 -3.55 -12.36
CA ALA A 101 8.66 -3.68 -13.30
C ALA A 101 8.33 -3.18 -14.72
N ALA A 102 7.06 -3.29 -15.15
CA ALA A 102 6.60 -2.71 -16.41
C ALA A 102 6.39 -1.19 -16.29
N LEU A 103 5.88 -0.71 -15.15
CA LEU A 103 5.69 0.72 -14.89
C LEU A 103 7.04 1.45 -14.81
N SER A 104 8.10 0.83 -14.27
CA SER A 104 9.42 1.46 -14.22
C SER A 104 10.05 1.67 -15.61
N LYS A 105 9.62 0.90 -16.61
CA LYS A 105 10.07 1.05 -18.01
C LYS A 105 9.30 2.13 -18.76
N LYS A 106 8.17 2.58 -18.22
CA LYS A 106 7.36 3.67 -18.77
C LYS A 106 7.68 4.93 -17.98
N GLU A 107 7.81 6.08 -18.64
CA GLU A 107 7.96 7.38 -17.96
C GLU A 107 6.66 7.76 -17.23
N ILE A 108 6.41 7.11 -16.10
CA ILE A 108 5.24 7.33 -15.26
C ILE A 108 5.70 8.11 -14.04
N LYS A 109 4.99 9.21 -13.76
CA LYS A 109 5.21 10.04 -12.58
C LYS A 109 5.22 9.16 -11.32
N MET A 110 6.31 9.25 -10.54
CA MET A 110 6.47 8.52 -9.29
C MET A 110 5.27 8.80 -8.36
N PRO A 111 4.71 7.78 -7.68
CA PRO A 111 3.65 7.99 -6.71
C PRO A 111 4.10 8.85 -5.52
N ALA A 112 3.15 9.38 -4.75
CA ALA A 112 3.43 10.18 -3.57
C ALA A 112 4.19 9.37 -2.50
N LEU A 113 5.05 10.06 -1.75
CA LEU A 113 5.79 9.48 -0.62
C LEU A 113 4.82 9.04 0.48
N MET A 114 5.02 7.83 0.99
CA MET A 114 4.22 7.31 2.10
C MET A 114 4.46 8.16 3.37
N LYS A 115 3.39 8.69 3.94
CA LYS A 115 3.42 9.47 5.18
C LYS A 115 3.81 8.59 6.37
N LEU A 116 4.48 9.17 7.36
CA LEU A 116 4.99 8.44 8.54
C LEU A 116 3.92 7.65 9.29
N VAL A 117 2.78 8.28 9.63
CA VAL A 117 1.69 7.62 10.37
C VAL A 117 1.23 6.35 9.65
N VAL A 118 1.01 6.47 8.35
CA VAL A 118 0.61 5.36 7.47
C VAL A 118 1.68 4.28 7.37
N PHE A 119 2.93 4.70 7.32
CA PHE A 119 4.07 3.80 7.25
C PHE A 119 4.20 2.95 8.52
N LEU A 120 3.88 3.50 9.69
CA LEU A 120 3.83 2.73 10.94
C LEU A 120 2.75 1.65 10.88
N ASP A 121 1.56 1.98 10.36
CA ASP A 121 0.49 0.98 10.17
C ASP A 121 0.91 -0.15 9.21
N LEU A 122 1.67 0.18 8.17
CA LEU A 122 2.26 -0.81 7.25
C LEU A 122 3.23 -1.75 7.99
N LEU A 123 4.10 -1.20 8.84
CA LEU A 123 5.04 -1.99 9.63
C LEU A 123 4.34 -2.90 10.64
N ASP A 124 3.25 -2.42 11.25
CA ASP A 124 2.42 -3.21 12.16
C ASP A 124 1.71 -4.34 11.41
N ALA A 125 1.11 -4.05 10.26
CA ALA A 125 0.48 -5.05 9.39
C ALA A 125 1.48 -6.16 9.01
N LEU A 126 2.69 -5.79 8.58
CA LEU A 126 3.77 -6.76 8.27
C LEU A 126 4.17 -7.61 9.47
N SER A 127 4.14 -7.03 10.68
CA SER A 127 4.50 -7.71 11.92
C SER A 127 3.40 -8.69 12.38
N CYS A 128 2.14 -8.40 12.06
CA CYS A 128 0.99 -9.26 12.34
C CYS A 128 0.94 -10.50 11.41
N GLN A 129 1.52 -10.43 10.22
CA GLN A 129 1.53 -11.55 9.29
C GLN A 129 2.55 -12.62 9.65
N LYS A 130 2.08 -13.85 9.87
CA LYS A 130 2.93 -15.00 10.20
C LYS A 130 3.67 -15.57 9.00
N TYR A 131 3.14 -15.36 7.80
CA TYR A 131 3.56 -16.05 6.59
C TYR A 131 4.17 -15.06 5.58
N PRO A 132 5.31 -15.39 4.95
CA PRO A 132 5.98 -14.48 4.02
C PRO A 132 5.14 -14.10 2.80
N LYS A 133 4.23 -14.97 2.35
CA LYS A 133 3.42 -14.71 1.15
C LYS A 133 2.50 -13.51 1.36
N GLU A 134 1.88 -13.43 2.53
CA GLU A 134 1.00 -12.36 2.98
C GLU A 134 1.81 -11.09 3.22
N GLN A 135 3.00 -11.20 3.83
CA GLN A 135 3.92 -10.06 3.96
C GLN A 135 4.31 -9.46 2.59
N PHE A 136 4.67 -10.30 1.60
CA PHE A 136 4.98 -9.81 0.25
C PHE A 136 3.79 -9.14 -0.41
N TYR A 137 2.59 -9.69 -0.22
CA TYR A 137 1.37 -9.12 -0.76
C TYR A 137 1.12 -7.69 -0.23
N ILE A 138 1.32 -7.47 1.08
CA ILE A 138 1.23 -6.13 1.68
C ILE A 138 2.26 -5.18 1.05
N VAL A 139 3.54 -5.61 0.98
CA VAL A 139 4.64 -4.79 0.41
C VAL A 139 4.35 -4.42 -1.04
N GLU A 140 3.91 -5.38 -1.84
CA GLU A 140 3.50 -5.20 -3.23
C GLU A 140 2.43 -4.12 -3.34
N LEU A 141 1.34 -4.24 -2.59
CA LEU A 141 0.26 -3.25 -2.64
C LEU A 141 0.71 -1.86 -2.21
N ALA A 142 1.51 -1.78 -1.15
CA ALA A 142 2.04 -0.51 -0.66
C ALA A 142 2.91 0.16 -1.74
N ALA A 143 3.77 -0.62 -2.42
CA ALA A 143 4.62 -0.16 -3.53
C ALA A 143 3.85 0.20 -4.80
N TYR A 144 2.68 -0.40 -5.04
CA TYR A 144 1.85 -0.03 -6.19
C TYR A 144 1.34 1.42 -6.11
N ARG A 145 1.08 1.91 -4.89
CA ARG A 145 0.41 3.22 -4.68
C ARG A 145 1.31 4.30 -4.09
N ASN A 146 2.45 3.92 -3.54
CA ASN A 146 3.30 4.84 -2.81
C ASN A 146 4.76 4.71 -3.24
N SER A 147 5.52 5.76 -2.98
CA SER A 147 6.97 5.73 -2.95
C SER A 147 7.48 5.75 -1.50
N PHE A 148 8.74 5.38 -1.31
CA PHE A 148 9.36 5.20 -0.01
C PHE A 148 10.76 5.81 0.01
N THR A 149 11.20 6.24 1.20
CA THR A 149 12.62 6.57 1.40
C THR A 149 13.47 5.30 1.56
N SER A 150 14.78 5.42 1.39
CA SER A 150 15.74 4.36 1.66
C SER A 150 15.65 3.86 3.11
N GLU A 151 15.41 4.77 4.06
CA GLU A 151 15.15 4.44 5.47
C GLU A 151 13.85 3.64 5.65
N GLN A 152 12.75 4.05 5.00
CA GLN A 152 11.49 3.30 5.04
C GLN A 152 11.65 1.90 4.42
N VAL A 153 12.40 1.77 3.32
CA VAL A 153 12.69 0.47 2.72
C VAL A 153 13.55 -0.40 3.64
N MET A 154 14.55 0.16 4.31
CA MET A 154 15.34 -0.53 5.33
C MET A 154 14.43 -1.12 6.42
N LEU A 155 13.53 -0.30 7.00
CA LEU A 155 12.61 -0.74 8.04
C LEU A 155 11.63 -1.81 7.58
N ILE A 156 11.12 -1.74 6.33
CA ILE A 156 10.28 -2.81 5.75
C ILE A 156 11.08 -4.11 5.66
N ILE A 157 12.32 -4.05 5.19
CA ILE A 157 13.17 -5.23 4.99
C ILE A 157 13.50 -5.90 6.33
N GLU A 158 13.72 -5.14 7.40
CA GLU A 158 13.97 -5.68 8.74
C GLU A 158 12.79 -6.50 9.30
N LYS A 159 11.57 -6.28 8.81
CA LYS A 159 10.41 -7.10 9.20
C LYS A 159 10.47 -8.54 8.67
N PHE A 160 11.33 -8.83 7.70
CA PHE A 160 11.48 -10.17 7.14
C PHE A 160 12.54 -10.97 7.88
N LYS A 161 12.12 -12.11 8.45
CA LYS A 161 12.99 -13.01 9.23
C LYS A 161 14.19 -13.59 8.48
N PHE A 162 14.10 -13.76 7.16
CA PHE A 162 15.10 -14.48 6.37
C PHE A 162 15.69 -13.60 5.25
N PRO A 163 17.01 -13.66 5.00
CA PRO A 163 17.66 -12.82 3.97
C PRO A 163 17.10 -12.99 2.56
N ARG A 164 16.69 -14.21 2.18
CA ARG A 164 16.02 -14.44 0.89
C ARG A 164 14.71 -13.65 0.74
N HIS A 165 13.99 -13.43 1.85
CA HIS A 165 12.75 -12.67 1.84
C HIS A 165 13.04 -11.16 1.86
N GLN A 166 14.06 -10.74 2.61
CA GLN A 166 14.59 -9.38 2.58
C GLN A 166 14.94 -8.93 1.15
N LEU A 167 15.70 -9.76 0.44
CA LEU A 167 16.08 -9.50 -0.96
C LEU A 167 14.88 -9.50 -1.91
N LYS A 168 13.87 -10.35 -1.67
CA LYS A 168 12.64 -10.35 -2.46
C LYS A 168 11.82 -9.08 -2.24
N ALA A 169 11.67 -8.63 -0.99
CA ALA A 169 11.02 -7.35 -0.67
C ALA A 169 11.74 -6.17 -1.33
N LEU A 170 13.08 -6.15 -1.26
CA LEU A 170 13.90 -5.15 -1.95
C LEU A 170 13.69 -5.15 -3.46
N LYS A 171 13.59 -6.34 -4.08
CA LYS A 171 13.35 -6.47 -5.53
C LYS A 171 12.03 -5.81 -5.97
N ILE A 172 11.02 -5.82 -5.10
CA ILE A 172 9.73 -5.15 -5.31
C ILE A 172 9.88 -3.64 -5.08
N LEU A 173 10.47 -3.26 -3.94
CA LEU A 173 10.52 -1.87 -3.46
C LEU A 173 11.49 -0.97 -4.23
N ARG A 174 12.53 -1.53 -4.85
CA ARG A 174 13.56 -0.74 -5.53
C ARG A 174 12.97 0.31 -6.46
N TYR A 175 11.94 -0.06 -7.23
CA TYR A 175 11.27 0.81 -8.23
C TYR A 175 10.50 1.99 -7.63
N ARG A 176 10.48 2.11 -6.30
CA ARG A 176 9.70 3.08 -5.54
C ARG A 176 10.53 3.84 -4.51
N ILE A 177 11.86 3.73 -4.58
CA ILE A 177 12.78 4.50 -3.72
C ILE A 177 12.89 5.93 -4.26
N THR A 178 12.73 6.93 -3.39
CA THR A 178 12.81 8.35 -3.76
C THR A 178 14.23 8.93 -3.65
N ASP A 179 15.02 8.44 -2.70
CA ASP A 179 16.36 8.93 -2.32
C ASP A 179 17.37 7.79 -2.46
N ILE A 180 17.64 7.40 -3.71
CA ILE A 180 18.50 6.26 -4.04
C ILE A 180 19.95 6.47 -3.60
N GLU A 181 20.39 7.72 -3.48
CA GLU A 181 21.69 8.11 -2.94
C GLU A 181 21.90 7.61 -1.50
N ASN A 182 20.81 7.43 -0.74
CA ASN A 182 20.83 6.92 0.62
C ASN A 182 20.70 5.39 0.70
N GLN A 183 20.89 4.68 -0.41
CA GLN A 183 20.77 3.21 -0.48
C GLN A 183 21.67 2.46 0.53
N PHE A 184 22.74 3.09 1.03
CA PHE A 184 23.60 2.50 2.05
C PHE A 184 22.83 2.13 3.33
N LEU A 185 21.76 2.87 3.67
CA LEU A 185 20.85 2.54 4.78
C LEU A 185 20.16 1.18 4.56
N ILE A 186 19.73 0.90 3.33
CA ILE A 186 19.11 -0.40 3.01
C ILE A 186 20.11 -1.55 3.25
N LEU A 187 21.38 -1.32 2.97
CA LEU A 187 22.43 -2.33 3.13
C LEU A 187 22.74 -2.62 4.61
N THR A 188 22.42 -1.72 5.55
CA THR A 188 22.62 -1.98 6.98
C THR A 188 21.63 -3.00 7.54
N ALA A 189 20.45 -3.14 6.94
CA ALA A 189 19.45 -4.16 7.33
C ALA A 189 19.87 -5.61 6.99
N LEU A 190 20.91 -5.80 6.17
CA LEU A 190 21.37 -7.12 5.73
C LEU A 190 22.58 -7.57 6.54
N ASN A 191 22.51 -8.75 7.14
CA ASN A 191 23.58 -9.25 8.01
C ASN A 191 24.79 -9.80 7.22
N TYR A 192 24.57 -10.40 6.05
CA TYR A 192 25.61 -11.10 5.32
C TYR A 192 26.15 -10.26 4.15
N SER A 193 27.48 -10.26 3.98
CA SER A 193 28.17 -9.55 2.89
C SER A 193 27.72 -10.02 1.50
N SER A 194 27.41 -11.31 1.34
CA SER A 194 26.87 -11.88 0.10
C SER A 194 25.52 -11.28 -0.28
N ASP A 195 24.67 -11.00 0.71
CA ASP A 195 23.34 -10.43 0.48
C ASP A 195 23.43 -8.93 0.24
N LYS A 196 24.33 -8.22 0.94
CA LYS A 196 24.68 -6.82 0.62
C LYS A 196 25.10 -6.67 -0.84
N LYS A 197 25.98 -7.55 -1.35
CA LYS A 197 26.39 -7.54 -2.75
C LYS A 197 25.23 -7.72 -3.72
N LYS A 198 24.31 -8.65 -3.45
CA LYS A 198 23.09 -8.85 -4.26
C LYS A 198 22.17 -7.64 -4.20
N ALA A 199 21.97 -7.06 -3.02
CA ALA A 199 21.16 -5.86 -2.84
C ALA A 199 21.73 -4.66 -3.60
N THR A 200 23.04 -4.43 -3.54
CA THR A 200 23.71 -3.40 -4.33
C THR A 200 23.45 -3.62 -5.82
N GLN A 201 23.63 -4.85 -6.33
CA GLN A 201 23.34 -5.16 -7.73
C GLN A 201 21.88 -4.87 -8.11
N LEU A 202 20.92 -5.18 -7.22
CA LEU A 202 19.50 -4.90 -7.47
C LEU A 202 19.20 -3.39 -7.58
N LEU A 203 19.91 -2.56 -6.82
CA LEU A 203 19.71 -1.11 -6.73
C LEU A 203 20.43 -0.36 -7.85
N THR A 204 21.67 -0.74 -8.19
CA THR A 204 22.44 -0.12 -9.29
C THR A 204 21.79 -0.28 -10.66
N ILE A 205 21.07 -1.38 -10.90
CA ILE A 205 20.33 -1.60 -12.16
C ILE A 205 19.31 -0.47 -12.41
N GLN A 206 18.82 0.18 -11.37
CA GLN A 206 17.82 1.23 -11.47
C GLN A 206 18.40 2.60 -11.84
N ASP A 207 19.61 2.92 -11.39
CA ASP A 207 20.32 4.16 -11.75
C ASP A 207 20.55 4.25 -13.28
N THR A 208 20.71 3.11 -13.95
CA THR A 208 20.90 3.05 -15.41
C THR A 208 19.62 3.28 -16.23
N LEU A 209 18.45 3.33 -15.59
CA LEU A 209 17.14 3.51 -16.24
C LEU A 209 16.54 4.91 -16.03
N SER A 210 17.17 5.76 -15.21
CA SER A 210 16.84 7.18 -15.12
C SER A 210 17.65 7.94 -16.18
N PRO A 211 17.03 8.72 -17.09
CA PRO A 211 17.79 9.52 -18.03
C PRO A 211 18.55 10.59 -17.25
N ILE A 212 19.87 10.48 -17.26
CA ILE A 212 20.79 11.54 -16.85
C ILE A 212 20.42 12.77 -17.68
N THR A 213 19.80 13.76 -17.06
CA THR A 213 19.67 15.07 -17.70
C THR A 213 21.10 15.63 -17.76
N PRO A 214 21.66 15.87 -18.96
CA PRO A 214 23.00 16.43 -19.04
C PRO A 214 22.97 17.83 -18.43
N ILE A 215 23.82 18.04 -17.43
CA ILE A 215 24.09 19.35 -16.85
C ILE A 215 24.59 20.25 -18.00
N PRO A 216 23.95 21.41 -18.29
CA PRO A 216 24.46 22.31 -19.30
C PRO A 216 25.77 22.91 -18.79
N THR A 217 26.84 22.65 -19.51
CA THR A 217 28.16 23.27 -19.32
C THR A 217 28.01 24.79 -19.42
N PRO A 218 28.54 25.59 -18.48
CA PRO A 218 28.56 27.03 -18.65
C PRO A 218 29.58 27.37 -19.74
N THR A 219 29.10 27.99 -20.82
CA THR A 219 29.94 28.58 -21.85
C THR A 219 30.74 29.73 -21.22
N LEU A 220 32.06 29.68 -21.37
CA LEU A 220 33.00 30.75 -21.00
C LEU A 220 32.76 32.03 -21.81
#